data_AF-A0A098LW98-F1
#
_entry.id   AF-A0A098LW98-F1
#
_cell.length_a   1.000
_cell.length_b   1.000
_cell.length_c   1.000
_cell.angle_alpha   90.00
_cell.angle_beta   90.00
_cell.angle_gamma   90.00
#
_symmetry.space_group_name_H-M   'P 1'
#
loop_
_entity.id
_entity.type
_entity.pdbx_description
1 polymer ?
#
loop_
_entity_poly.entity_id
_entity_poly.type
_entity_poly.pdbx_seq_one_letter_code
_entity_poly.pdbx_strand_id
1 'polypeptide(L)'
;MRMSLCLLVSVIVVTAGEGVSTTGGESQAHGYSTERNTDTEYEPCQGGNRICGTELSGVLNATLCTCPLTDRCPFDNDEHRITVSNSDMFNRLYSCKPIYRYRECTGPGVVAITAGLNKMKCRCKYQEYHLDDSTFRVECIS
;
A
#
# COMPACT_ATOMS: atom_id res chain seq x y z
N MET A 1 -10.66 62.19 -5.41
CA MET A 1 -10.27 61.17 -4.41
C MET A 1 -9.88 59.91 -5.16
N ARG A 2 -8.59 59.57 -5.23
CA ARG A 2 -8.10 58.34 -5.87
C ARG A 2 -7.60 57.41 -4.76
N MET A 3 -8.27 56.27 -4.59
CA MET A 3 -7.87 55.25 -3.64
C MET A 3 -6.61 54.54 -4.15
N SER A 4 -5.54 54.66 -3.38
CA SER A 4 -4.28 53.93 -3.56
C SER A 4 -4.49 52.49 -3.07
N LEU A 5 -4.32 51.52 -3.96
CA LEU A 5 -4.38 50.09 -3.62
C LEU A 5 -2.94 49.59 -3.46
N CYS A 6 -2.51 49.38 -2.21
CA CYS A 6 -1.23 48.75 -1.90
C CYS A 6 -1.35 47.23 -2.14
N LEU A 7 -0.71 46.72 -3.18
CA LEU A 7 -0.56 45.29 -3.43
C LEU A 7 0.43 44.70 -2.42
N LEU A 8 -0.07 43.90 -1.49
CA LEU A 8 0.73 43.05 -0.61
C LEU A 8 1.29 41.87 -1.43
N VAL A 9 2.60 41.88 -1.66
CA VAL A 9 3.31 40.75 -2.26
C VAL A 9 3.75 39.82 -1.13
N SER A 10 3.00 38.75 -0.89
CA SER A 10 3.39 37.67 0.01
C SER A 10 4.29 36.67 -0.73
N VAL A 11 5.57 36.66 -0.38
CA VAL A 11 6.54 35.65 -0.86
C VAL A 11 6.36 34.39 -0.02
N ILE A 12 5.78 33.35 -0.62
CA ILE A 12 5.67 32.03 0.00
C ILE A 12 6.98 31.28 -0.30
N VAL A 13 7.81 31.11 0.73
CA VAL A 13 8.97 30.21 0.67
C VAL A 13 8.43 28.78 0.81
N VAL A 14 8.37 28.05 -0.30
CA VAL A 14 8.05 26.62 -0.29
C VAL A 14 9.34 25.87 0.05
N THR A 15 9.36 25.26 1.23
CA THR A 15 10.43 24.34 1.65
C THR A 15 10.51 23.16 0.68
N ALA A 16 11.71 22.90 0.17
CA ALA A 16 12.02 21.73 -0.65
C ALA A 16 11.73 20.44 0.12
N GLY A 17 10.55 19.86 -0.11
CA GLY A 17 10.27 18.45 0.13
C GLY A 17 10.68 17.66 -1.12
N GLU A 18 11.23 16.47 -0.90
CA GLU A 18 11.84 15.59 -1.88
C GLU A 18 11.01 15.42 -3.18
N GLY A 19 11.74 15.42 -4.30
CA GLY A 19 11.23 15.65 -5.65
C GLY A 19 10.12 14.70 -6.10
N VAL A 20 8.99 15.29 -6.48
CA VAL A 20 7.99 14.65 -7.33
C VAL A 20 8.34 15.03 -8.77
N SER A 21 8.78 14.07 -9.57
CA SER A 21 8.97 14.28 -11.00
C SER A 21 7.61 14.38 -11.69
N THR A 22 7.21 15.58 -12.08
CA THR A 22 6.07 15.83 -12.95
C THR A 22 6.52 15.77 -14.41
N THR A 23 6.14 14.74 -15.15
CA THR A 23 6.11 14.80 -16.61
C THR A 23 4.70 15.20 -17.03
N GLY A 24 4.58 16.37 -17.63
CA GLY A 24 3.33 16.89 -18.18
C GLY A 24 3.02 16.29 -19.54
N GLY A 25 1.73 16.13 -19.79
CA GLY A 25 1.12 16.17 -21.11
C GLY A 25 1.36 14.94 -21.99
N GLU A 26 0.50 13.93 -21.84
CA GLU A 26 -0.26 13.35 -22.95
C GLU A 26 -1.35 12.44 -22.38
N SER A 27 -2.59 12.71 -22.76
CA SER A 27 -3.71 11.80 -22.57
C SER A 27 -3.40 10.49 -23.29
N GLN A 28 -2.96 9.48 -22.55
CA GLN A 28 -3.18 8.09 -22.91
C GLN A 28 -3.66 7.36 -21.68
N ALA A 29 -4.95 7.02 -21.69
CA ALA A 29 -5.47 5.89 -20.96
C ALA A 29 -4.67 4.65 -21.43
N HIS A 30 -3.54 4.39 -20.76
CA HIS A 30 -2.73 3.22 -21.06
C HIS A 30 -3.43 2.02 -20.45
N GLY A 31 -3.91 1.15 -21.34
CA GLY A 31 -4.36 -0.18 -21.00
C GLY A 31 -3.31 -0.90 -20.18
N TYR A 32 -3.78 -1.72 -19.24
CA TYR A 32 -2.98 -2.69 -18.53
C TYR A 32 -2.29 -3.61 -19.54
N SER A 33 -1.07 -3.24 -19.95
CA SER A 33 -0.18 -4.15 -20.63
C SER A 33 0.35 -5.12 -19.58
N THR A 34 -0.20 -6.33 -19.60
CA THR A 34 0.39 -7.54 -19.05
C THR A 34 1.80 -7.72 -19.61
N GLU A 35 2.80 -7.11 -18.98
CA GLU A 35 4.20 -7.45 -19.18
C GLU A 35 4.66 -8.32 -18.02
N ARG A 36 4.70 -9.62 -18.31
CA ARG A 36 5.47 -10.63 -17.59
C ARG A 36 6.95 -10.26 -17.79
N ASN A 37 7.50 -9.37 -16.97
CA ASN A 37 8.92 -8.99 -17.00
C ASN A 37 9.67 -9.57 -15.81
N THR A 38 10.53 -10.53 -16.13
CA THR A 38 11.53 -11.20 -15.28
C THR A 38 12.75 -10.32 -14.97
N ASP A 39 12.61 -9.00 -14.82
CA ASP A 39 13.73 -8.09 -14.47
C ASP A 39 13.29 -6.69 -13.98
N THR A 40 12.08 -6.54 -13.44
CA THR A 40 11.76 -5.31 -12.70
C THR A 40 12.38 -5.43 -11.32
N GLU A 41 13.51 -4.77 -11.09
CA GLU A 41 14.16 -4.68 -9.79
C GLU A 41 13.25 -3.92 -8.82
N TYR A 42 12.35 -4.64 -8.16
CA TYR A 42 11.49 -4.07 -7.12
C TYR A 42 12.37 -3.65 -5.94
N GLU A 43 12.25 -2.38 -5.55
CA GLU A 43 12.96 -1.88 -4.38
C GLU A 43 12.66 -2.75 -3.14
N PRO A 44 13.67 -2.97 -2.27
CA PRO A 44 13.46 -3.71 -1.04
C PRO A 44 12.44 -3.03 -0.13
N CYS A 45 11.56 -3.83 0.45
CA CYS A 45 10.58 -3.37 1.41
C CYS A 45 11.27 -2.70 2.60
N GLN A 46 11.12 -1.39 2.72
CA GLN A 46 11.69 -0.64 3.84
C GLN A 46 10.98 -0.99 5.16
N GLY A 47 11.68 -1.75 6.00
CA GLY A 47 11.20 -2.18 7.30
C GLY A 47 10.41 -3.49 7.26
N GLY A 48 10.67 -4.39 8.20
CA GLY A 48 10.16 -5.77 8.16
C GLY A 48 8.66 -5.96 8.39
N ASN A 49 7.85 -4.91 8.48
CA ASN A 49 6.40 -5.00 8.69
C ASN A 49 5.60 -4.57 7.45
N ARG A 50 6.23 -4.54 6.28
CA ARG A 50 5.56 -4.16 5.02
C ARG A 50 4.79 -5.32 4.41
N ILE A 51 3.74 -4.95 3.68
CA ILE A 51 3.11 -5.83 2.70
C ILE A 51 4.00 -5.80 1.45
N CYS A 52 4.35 -6.98 0.95
CA CYS A 52 5.24 -7.13 -0.19
C CYS A 52 4.52 -7.54 -1.46
N GLY A 53 3.27 -7.98 -1.36
CA GLY A 53 2.54 -8.46 -2.52
C GLY A 53 1.06 -8.63 -2.25
N THR A 54 0.31 -8.76 -3.34
CA THR A 54 -1.14 -8.94 -3.34
C THR A 54 -1.52 -10.01 -4.35
N GLU A 55 -2.67 -10.66 -4.14
CA GLU A 55 -3.27 -11.58 -5.10
C GLU A 55 -4.60 -10.99 -5.58
N LEU A 56 -4.65 -10.67 -6.87
CA LEU A 56 -5.83 -10.14 -7.52
C LEU A 56 -6.72 -11.27 -8.00
N SER A 57 -7.94 -11.31 -7.45
CA SER A 57 -9.03 -12.21 -7.83
C SER A 57 -8.64 -13.70 -7.97
N GLY A 58 -7.63 -14.18 -7.24
CA GLY A 58 -7.20 -15.58 -7.27
C GLY A 58 -6.32 -15.99 -8.46
N VAL A 59 -5.93 -15.04 -9.32
CA VAL A 59 -5.33 -15.34 -10.63
C VAL A 59 -3.92 -14.74 -10.78
N LEU A 60 -3.68 -13.56 -10.21
CA LEU A 60 -2.43 -12.83 -10.41
C LEU A 60 -1.81 -12.40 -9.09
N ASN A 61 -0.57 -12.83 -8.87
CA ASN A 61 0.27 -12.31 -7.79
C ASN A 61 1.00 -11.07 -8.29
N ALA A 62 0.77 -9.93 -7.64
CA ALA A 62 1.49 -8.69 -7.89
C ALA A 62 2.51 -8.46 -6.77
N THR A 63 3.78 -8.27 -7.13
CA THR A 63 4.83 -7.87 -6.18
C THR A 63 4.81 -6.36 -6.03
N LEU A 64 4.78 -5.88 -4.79
CA LEU A 64 4.86 -4.45 -4.44
C LEU A 64 6.29 -4.05 -4.06
N CYS A 65 7.01 -4.93 -3.37
CA CYS A 65 8.42 -4.76 -2.99
C CYS A 65 9.05 -6.13 -2.66
N THR A 66 10.38 -6.20 -2.61
CA THR A 66 11.11 -7.43 -2.25
C THR A 66 11.39 -7.51 -0.75
N CYS A 67 11.20 -8.67 -0.13
CA CYS A 67 11.45 -8.79 1.30
C CYS A 67 12.94 -8.83 1.61
N PRO A 68 13.46 -8.01 2.54
CA PRO A 68 14.90 -7.82 2.73
C PRO A 68 15.65 -9.04 3.31
N LEU A 69 14.93 -10.07 3.79
CA LEU A 69 15.54 -11.29 4.35
C LEU A 69 15.59 -12.44 3.35
N THR A 70 14.77 -12.39 2.31
CA THR A 70 14.54 -13.51 1.39
C THR A 70 14.66 -13.10 -0.07
N ASP A 71 14.87 -11.81 -0.34
CA ASP A 71 14.88 -11.16 -1.66
C ASP A 71 13.64 -11.44 -2.53
N ARG A 72 12.57 -11.96 -1.92
CA ARG A 72 11.31 -12.29 -2.59
C ARG A 72 10.13 -12.20 -1.63
N CYS A 73 8.97 -11.84 -2.16
CA CYS A 73 7.71 -11.90 -1.41
C CYS A 73 7.22 -13.36 -1.29
N PRO A 74 6.78 -13.83 -0.11
CA PRO A 74 6.46 -15.24 0.13
C PRO A 74 5.01 -15.58 -0.27
N PHE A 75 4.71 -15.58 -1.58
CA PHE A 75 3.37 -15.89 -2.10
C PHE A 75 2.90 -17.33 -1.79
N ASP A 76 3.81 -18.29 -1.72
CA ASP A 76 3.49 -19.71 -1.49
C ASP A 76 3.45 -20.09 0.01
N ASN A 77 3.53 -19.10 0.92
CA ASN A 77 3.55 -19.35 2.36
C ASN A 77 2.34 -18.75 3.07
N ASP A 78 1.45 -19.63 3.49
CA ASP A 78 0.22 -19.29 4.23
C ASP A 78 0.49 -18.57 5.56
N GLU A 79 1.66 -18.75 6.18
CA GLU A 79 2.01 -18.03 7.40
C GLU A 79 2.15 -16.52 7.19
N HIS A 80 2.32 -16.07 5.95
CA HIS A 80 2.49 -14.68 5.56
C HIS A 80 1.25 -14.07 4.91
N ARG A 81 0.21 -14.89 4.70
CA ARG A 81 -1.00 -14.54 3.95
C ARG A 81 -2.05 -13.90 4.86
N ILE A 82 -2.67 -12.86 4.34
CA ILE A 82 -3.79 -12.14 4.93
C ILE A 82 -4.95 -12.26 3.95
N THR A 83 -6.01 -12.98 4.32
CA THR A 83 -7.20 -13.10 3.48
C THR A 83 -8.14 -11.94 3.77
N VAL A 84 -8.55 -11.21 2.74
CA VAL A 84 -9.48 -10.08 2.84
C VAL A 84 -10.85 -10.55 2.35
N SER A 85 -11.89 -10.34 3.16
CA SER A 85 -13.18 -11.01 2.97
C SER A 85 -14.15 -10.30 2.01
N ASN A 86 -13.95 -9.02 1.72
CA ASN A 86 -14.96 -8.16 1.07
C ASN A 86 -14.47 -7.48 -0.23
N SER A 87 -13.28 -7.81 -0.73
CA SER A 87 -12.71 -7.14 -1.89
C SER A 87 -12.64 -8.09 -3.07
N ASP A 88 -13.23 -7.69 -4.19
CA ASP A 88 -13.08 -8.41 -5.46
C ASP A 88 -11.72 -8.13 -6.12
N MET A 89 -11.08 -7.00 -5.75
CA MET A 89 -9.78 -6.60 -6.29
C MET A 89 -8.63 -7.33 -5.60
N PHE A 90 -8.66 -7.44 -4.27
CA PHE A 90 -7.59 -8.06 -3.49
C PHE A 90 -8.16 -9.11 -2.56
N ASN A 91 -8.04 -10.38 -2.95
CA ASN A 91 -8.51 -11.48 -2.10
C ASN A 91 -7.48 -11.79 -1.01
N ARG A 92 -6.18 -11.60 -1.32
CA ARG A 92 -5.09 -11.89 -0.38
C ARG A 92 -4.00 -10.82 -0.45
N LEU A 93 -3.41 -10.55 0.71
CA LEU A 93 -2.23 -9.72 0.88
C LEU A 93 -1.12 -10.54 1.53
N TYR A 94 0.14 -10.24 1.21
CA TYR A 94 1.29 -10.98 1.71
C TYR A 94 2.26 -10.03 2.39
N SER A 95 2.69 -10.38 3.60
CA SER A 95 3.65 -9.56 4.36
C SER A 95 5.01 -10.24 4.51
N CYS A 96 6.08 -9.46 4.67
CA CYS A 96 7.43 -10.03 4.77
C CYS A 96 7.69 -10.82 6.05
N LYS A 97 6.91 -10.61 7.12
CA LYS A 97 6.98 -11.39 8.36
C LYS A 97 5.76 -12.29 8.49
N PRO A 98 5.88 -13.44 9.15
CA PRO A 98 4.72 -14.26 9.45
C PRO A 98 3.67 -13.49 10.27
N ILE A 99 2.38 -13.69 9.95
CA ILE A 99 1.24 -12.97 10.53
C ILE A 99 1.14 -13.19 12.05
N TYR A 100 1.47 -14.38 12.53
CA TYR A 100 1.45 -14.68 13.97
C TYR A 100 2.46 -13.86 14.79
N ARG A 101 3.48 -13.26 14.16
CA ARG A 101 4.48 -12.41 14.85
C ARG A 101 4.00 -10.99 15.12
N TYR A 102 2.92 -10.55 14.48
CA TYR A 102 2.34 -9.24 14.76
C TYR A 102 1.51 -9.31 16.05
N ARG A 103 1.53 -8.21 16.81
CA ARG A 103 0.64 -8.06 17.97
C ARG A 103 -0.80 -8.08 17.49
N GLU A 104 -1.68 -8.65 18.29
CA GLU A 104 -3.11 -8.66 18.00
C GLU A 104 -3.70 -7.25 18.10
N CYS A 105 -4.59 -6.88 17.19
CA CYS A 105 -5.31 -5.61 17.25
C CYS A 105 -6.31 -5.62 18.42
N THR A 106 -6.49 -4.47 19.08
CA THR A 106 -7.40 -4.34 20.22
C THR A 106 -8.81 -3.92 19.77
N GLY A 107 -9.61 -4.90 19.36
CA GLY A 107 -11.03 -4.72 19.02
C GLY A 107 -11.33 -4.53 17.53
N PRO A 108 -12.63 -4.56 17.16
CA PRO A 108 -13.08 -4.39 15.78
C PRO A 108 -12.99 -2.93 15.33
N GLY A 109 -12.91 -2.71 14.01
CA GLY A 109 -12.71 -1.41 13.37
C GLY A 109 -11.29 -0.85 13.48
N VAL A 110 -10.36 -1.62 14.06
CA VAL A 110 -8.96 -1.19 14.16
C VAL A 110 -8.24 -1.41 12.83
N VAL A 111 -7.52 -0.39 12.38
CA VAL A 111 -6.70 -0.45 11.17
C VAL A 111 -5.49 -1.39 11.37
N ALA A 112 -5.59 -2.58 10.77
CA ALA A 112 -4.54 -3.58 10.72
C ALA A 112 -3.46 -3.25 9.68
N ILE A 113 -3.85 -2.71 8.53
CA ILE A 113 -2.92 -2.32 7.44
C ILE A 113 -3.20 -0.88 7.02
N THR A 114 -2.16 -0.06 6.98
CA THR A 114 -2.27 1.37 6.65
C THR A 114 -2.59 1.64 5.18
N ALA A 115 -2.92 2.90 4.88
CA ALA A 115 -3.26 3.38 3.55
C ALA A 115 -2.24 2.96 2.48
N GLY A 116 -2.76 2.63 1.30
CA GLY A 116 -1.97 2.13 0.17
C GLY A 116 -1.39 0.74 0.42
N LEU A 117 -1.96 -0.01 1.37
CA LEU A 117 -1.56 -1.37 1.72
C LEU A 117 -0.07 -1.51 2.10
N ASN A 118 0.57 -0.45 2.59
CA ASN A 118 2.03 -0.44 2.70
C ASN A 118 2.59 -1.15 3.94
N LYS A 119 1.89 -1.10 5.07
CA LYS A 119 2.43 -1.52 6.37
C LYS A 119 1.38 -2.19 7.24
N MET A 120 1.73 -3.36 7.75
CA MET A 120 0.99 -4.06 8.77
C MET A 120 1.34 -3.52 10.16
N LYS A 121 0.31 -3.10 10.89
CA LYS A 121 0.40 -2.60 12.27
C LYS A 121 0.18 -3.70 13.29
N CYS A 122 -0.84 -4.52 13.07
CA CYS A 122 -1.27 -5.58 13.97
C CYS A 122 -2.02 -6.67 13.20
N ARG A 123 -2.23 -7.84 13.81
CA ARG A 123 -3.03 -8.94 13.26
C ARG A 123 -4.45 -8.91 13.83
N CYS A 124 -5.46 -9.15 13.00
CA CYS A 124 -6.84 -9.26 13.47
C CYS A 124 -7.07 -10.58 14.19
N LYS A 125 -7.91 -10.53 15.22
CA LYS A 125 -8.39 -11.72 15.90
C LYS A 125 -9.20 -12.56 14.90
N TYR A 126 -9.03 -13.88 14.94
CA TYR A 126 -9.66 -14.83 13.98
C TYR A 126 -9.31 -14.61 12.50
N GLN A 127 -8.34 -13.75 12.17
CA GLN A 127 -7.93 -13.43 10.81
C GLN A 127 -9.05 -12.85 9.93
N GLU A 128 -9.96 -12.09 10.54
CA GLU A 128 -11.03 -11.43 9.79
C GLU A 128 -10.59 -10.01 9.41
N TYR A 129 -10.33 -9.82 8.11
CA TYR A 129 -9.80 -8.58 7.54
C TYR A 129 -10.74 -8.04 6.47
N HIS A 130 -11.03 -6.74 6.54
CA HIS A 130 -11.93 -6.05 5.61
C HIS A 130 -11.20 -4.86 4.98
N LEU A 131 -11.22 -4.74 3.66
CA LEU A 131 -10.66 -3.60 2.92
C LEU A 131 -11.68 -2.46 2.88
N ASP A 132 -11.29 -1.31 3.40
CA ASP A 132 -11.94 -0.04 3.08
C ASP A 132 -11.40 0.46 1.74
N ASP A 133 -12.16 0.23 0.67
CA ASP A 133 -11.83 0.64 -0.69
C ASP A 133 -11.66 2.15 -0.84
N SER A 134 -12.32 2.95 0.01
CA SER A 134 -12.25 4.41 -0.07
C SER A 134 -10.89 4.95 0.37
N THR A 135 -10.24 4.27 1.32
CA THR A 135 -8.95 4.69 1.88
C THR A 135 -7.80 3.73 1.60
N PHE A 136 -8.06 2.61 0.92
CA PHE A 136 -7.13 1.51 0.69
C PHE A 136 -6.43 1.07 1.99
N ARG A 137 -7.23 0.83 3.03
CA ARG A 137 -6.81 0.36 4.36
C ARG A 137 -7.51 -0.93 4.70
N VAL A 138 -6.86 -1.77 5.51
CA VAL A 138 -7.48 -3.00 5.99
C VAL A 138 -7.75 -2.88 7.48
N GLU A 139 -8.98 -3.19 7.87
CA GLU A 139 -9.49 -3.11 9.22
C GLU A 139 -9.88 -4.50 9.73
N CYS A 140 -9.85 -4.67 11.06
CA CYS A 140 -10.37 -5.86 11.70
C CYS A 140 -11.88 -5.80 11.81
N ILE A 141 -12.53 -6.90 11.48
CA ILE A 141 -13.95 -7.10 11.78
C ILE A 141 -14.10 -8.02 13.01
N SER A 142 -15.33 -8.12 13.49
CA SER A 142 -15.66 -8.70 14.80
C SER A 142 -16.31 -10.06 14.71
#